data_AF-A0A1Q3S3W0-F1
#
_entry.id   AF-A0A1Q3S3W0-F1
#
_cell.length_a   1.000
_cell.length_b   1.000
_cell.length_c   1.000
_cell.angle_alpha   90.00
_cell.angle_beta   90.00
_cell.angle_gamma   90.00
#
_symmetry.space_group_name_H-M   'P 1'
#
loop_
_entity.id
_entity.type
_entity.pdbx_description
1 polymer ?
#
loop_
_entity_poly.entity_id
_entity_poly.type
_entity_poly.pdbx_seq_one_letter_code
_entity_poly.pdbx_strand_id
1 'polypeptide(L)'
;MDSSKILPISVGFAGLGILLIAIAQTGKSKKGNAFQDGSSASESINAKEIATILYNAMKEANFTNTEKRKTILTTLTGINEAQFSWIVKAFGNRYYNTLTGNVYFALWQTPVKHPLKVWLKEELSDSDYQLLKSNYPKYL
;
A
#
# COMPACT_ATOMS: atom_id res chain seq x y z
N MET A 1 -52.16 1.13 -8.96
CA MET A 1 -50.89 1.85 -8.73
C MET A 1 -50.95 2.35 -7.31
N ASP A 2 -50.10 1.83 -6.42
CA ASP A 2 -49.69 2.55 -5.20
C ASP A 2 -48.33 2.02 -4.72
N SER A 3 -47.32 2.76 -5.15
CA SER A 3 -46.06 3.14 -4.51
C SER A 3 -45.51 2.30 -3.35
N SER A 4 -44.52 1.47 -3.68
CA SER A 4 -43.54 0.95 -2.72
C SER A 4 -42.69 2.09 -2.17
N LYS A 5 -42.75 2.31 -0.84
CA LYS A 5 -41.87 3.25 -0.14
C LYS A 5 -40.48 2.62 -0.03
N ILE A 6 -39.52 3.16 -0.78
CA ILE A 6 -38.10 2.82 -0.66
C ILE A 6 -37.52 3.76 0.39
N LEU A 7 -37.10 3.21 1.53
CA LEU A 7 -36.37 3.95 2.56
C LEU A 7 -34.94 4.22 2.06
N PRO A 8 -34.44 5.47 2.11
CA PRO A 8 -33.05 5.74 1.81
C PRO A 8 -32.17 5.20 2.94
N ILE A 9 -31.43 4.13 2.69
CA ILE A 9 -30.40 3.64 3.60
C ILE A 9 -29.25 4.65 3.53
N SER A 10 -29.23 5.54 4.52
CA SER A 10 -28.11 6.39 4.89
C SER A 10 -26.90 5.51 5.21
N VAL A 11 -26.00 5.33 4.23
CA VAL A 11 -24.69 4.73 4.47
C VAL A 11 -23.82 5.80 5.14
N GLY A 12 -23.69 5.70 6.46
CA GLY A 12 -22.76 6.52 7.22
C GLY A 12 -21.33 6.13 6.88
N PHE A 13 -20.63 6.99 6.16
CA PHE A 13 -19.19 6.88 5.95
C PHE A 13 -18.48 7.28 7.25
N ALA A 14 -18.36 6.35 8.19
CA ALA A 14 -17.53 6.53 9.38
C ALA A 14 -16.06 6.26 9.00
N GLY A 15 -15.41 7.32 8.54
CA GLY A 15 -13.98 7.57 8.74
C GLY A 15 -12.99 6.65 8.01
N LEU A 16 -12.47 7.14 6.88
CA LEU A 16 -11.02 7.20 6.70
C LEU A 16 -10.72 8.39 5.77
N GLY A 17 -9.97 9.37 6.28
CA GLY A 17 -9.70 10.62 5.59
C GLY A 17 -9.03 10.40 4.23
N ILE A 18 -9.57 11.06 3.21
CA ILE A 18 -8.91 11.17 1.92
C ILE A 18 -7.69 12.07 2.13
N LEU A 19 -6.49 11.48 2.23
CA LEU A 19 -5.26 12.25 2.19
C LEU A 19 -4.95 12.58 0.73
N LEU A 20 -5.38 13.75 0.26
CA LEU A 20 -4.91 14.35 -0.98
C LEU A 20 -3.52 14.93 -0.73
N ILE A 21 -2.47 14.27 -1.24
CA ILE A 21 -1.13 14.86 -1.26
C ILE A 21 -1.08 15.84 -2.45
N ALA A 22 -1.22 17.14 -2.15
CA ALA A 22 -0.95 18.21 -3.11
C ALA A 22 0.49 18.70 -2.92
N ILE A 23 1.37 18.38 -3.87
CA ILE A 23 2.76 18.87 -3.87
C ILE A 23 2.74 20.28 -4.46
N ALA A 24 2.64 21.30 -3.59
CA ALA A 24 2.86 22.69 -3.96
C ALA A 24 4.36 23.01 -3.93
N GLN A 25 4.97 23.17 -5.10
CA GLN A 25 6.33 23.66 -5.25
C GLN A 25 6.43 25.10 -4.73
N THR A 26 7.05 25.29 -3.57
CA THR A 26 7.47 26.61 -3.08
C THR A 26 8.99 26.70 -3.10
N GLY A 27 9.51 27.24 -4.20
CA GLY A 27 10.88 27.72 -4.24
C GLY A 27 11.02 28.98 -3.38
N LYS A 28 11.98 28.98 -2.45
CA LYS A 28 12.85 30.14 -2.17
C LYS A 28 14.00 29.78 -1.21
N SER A 29 15.18 30.12 -1.69
CA SER A 29 16.55 29.91 -1.22
C SER A 29 16.92 30.52 0.14
N LYS A 30 17.90 29.91 0.85
CA LYS A 30 19.15 30.60 1.26
C LYS A 30 20.20 29.69 1.94
N LYS A 31 21.35 29.60 1.26
CA LYS A 31 22.78 29.50 1.69
C LYS A 31 23.21 28.48 2.76
N GLY A 32 24.10 27.56 2.33
CA GLY A 32 25.06 26.85 3.19
C GLY A 32 25.85 25.74 2.46
N ASN A 33 26.93 26.13 1.77
CA ASN A 33 28.13 25.36 1.38
C ASN A 33 28.05 23.91 0.85
N ALA A 34 28.44 23.79 -0.43
CA ALA A 34 29.27 22.76 -1.06
C ALA A 34 28.97 21.28 -0.77
N PHE A 35 28.33 20.60 -1.72
CA PHE A 35 28.98 19.63 -2.64
C PHE A 35 28.09 19.51 -3.88
N GLN A 36 28.67 19.76 -5.05
CA GLN A 36 28.02 19.59 -6.34
C GLN A 36 28.22 18.12 -6.74
N ASP A 37 27.29 17.26 -6.33
CA ASP A 37 27.07 15.96 -6.95
C ASP A 37 25.68 15.97 -7.57
N GLY A 38 25.62 15.65 -8.87
CA GLY A 38 24.41 15.64 -9.68
C GLY A 38 23.50 14.46 -9.37
N SER A 39 23.18 14.28 -8.09
CA SER A 39 22.17 13.34 -7.64
C SER A 39 20.87 14.11 -7.51
N SER A 40 19.96 13.92 -8.46
CA SER A 40 18.54 14.28 -8.31
C SER A 40 18.16 14.00 -6.87
N ALA A 41 17.78 15.03 -6.12
CA ALA A 41 17.32 14.88 -4.75
C ALA A 41 16.17 13.89 -4.77
N SER A 42 16.48 12.61 -4.53
CA SER A 42 15.49 11.56 -4.46
C SER A 42 14.66 11.96 -3.25
N GLU A 43 13.43 12.40 -3.49
CA GLU A 43 12.48 12.68 -2.42
C GLU A 43 12.57 11.54 -1.40
N SER A 44 12.98 11.88 -0.18
CA SER A 44 13.19 10.91 0.87
C SER A 44 11.82 10.36 1.26
N ILE A 45 11.45 9.21 0.70
CA ILE A 45 10.20 8.55 1.05
C ILE A 45 10.26 8.03 2.48
N ASN A 46 9.15 8.13 3.21
CA ASN A 46 9.02 7.46 4.50
C ASN A 46 8.66 5.98 4.26
N ALA A 47 9.67 5.15 3.97
CA ALA A 47 9.47 3.74 3.65
C ALA A 47 8.75 2.95 4.76
N LYS A 48 8.93 3.32 6.02
CA LYS A 48 8.27 2.68 7.18
C LYS A 48 6.78 3.00 7.24
N GLU A 49 6.41 4.24 6.94
CA GLU A 49 5.03 4.66 6.84
C GLU A 49 4.33 3.97 5.67
N ILE A 50 4.95 3.95 4.48
CA ILE A 50 4.43 3.24 3.31
C ILE A 50 4.24 1.75 3.61
N ALA A 51 5.24 1.10 4.22
CA ALA A 51 5.13 -0.30 4.63
C ALA A 51 3.98 -0.54 5.64
N THR A 52 3.71 0.42 6.51
CA THR A 52 2.60 0.36 7.49
C THR A 52 1.25 0.52 6.80
N ILE A 53 1.14 1.45 5.83
CA ILE A 53 -0.04 1.64 4.99
C ILE A 53 -0.35 0.37 4.22
N LEU A 54 0.65 -0.22 3.55
CA LEU A 54 0.50 -1.48 2.82
C LEU A 54 0.04 -2.62 3.75
N TYR A 55 0.69 -2.79 4.91
CA TYR A 55 0.29 -3.80 5.88
C TYR A 55 -1.17 -3.62 6.34
N ASN A 56 -1.57 -2.39 6.65
CA ASN A 56 -2.94 -2.10 7.09
C ASN A 56 -3.97 -2.30 5.98
N ALA A 57 -3.64 -1.96 4.74
CA ALA A 57 -4.50 -2.19 3.59
C ALA A 57 -4.74 -3.68 3.32
N MET A 58 -3.70 -4.51 3.48
CA MET A 58 -3.78 -5.95 3.19
C MET A 58 -4.36 -6.76 4.36
N LYS A 59 -4.01 -6.44 5.62
CA LYS A 59 -4.45 -7.23 6.78
C LYS A 59 -5.97 -7.25 6.99
N GLU A 60 -6.64 -6.20 6.53
CA GLU A 60 -8.00 -5.88 6.94
C GLU A 60 -9.00 -6.74 6.16
N ALA A 61 -9.63 -7.69 6.86
CA ALA A 61 -10.55 -8.66 6.28
C ALA A 61 -11.87 -8.04 5.79
N ASN A 62 -12.18 -6.81 6.20
CA ASN A 62 -13.43 -6.12 5.89
C ASN A 62 -13.40 -5.33 4.57
N PHE A 63 -12.24 -5.15 3.94
CA PHE A 63 -12.19 -4.51 2.62
C PHE A 63 -12.61 -5.49 1.53
N THR A 64 -13.34 -4.97 0.56
CA THR A 64 -13.52 -5.67 -0.71
C THR A 64 -12.17 -5.80 -1.42
N ASN A 65 -11.94 -6.88 -2.17
CA ASN A 65 -10.71 -7.07 -2.95
C ASN A 65 -10.39 -5.86 -3.85
N THR A 66 -11.42 -5.16 -4.33
CA THR A 66 -11.30 -3.93 -5.13
C THR A 66 -10.67 -2.77 -4.35
N GLU A 67 -11.08 -2.55 -3.10
CA GLU A 67 -10.56 -1.46 -2.27
C GLU A 67 -9.13 -1.70 -1.81
N LYS A 68 -8.81 -2.95 -1.44
CA LYS A 68 -7.44 -3.36 -1.12
C LYS A 68 -6.51 -3.11 -2.30
N ARG A 69 -6.87 -3.64 -3.48
CA ARG A 69 -6.14 -3.44 -4.74
C ARG A 69 -5.91 -1.97 -5.04
N LYS A 70 -6.97 -1.14 -4.99
CA LYS A 70 -6.86 0.29 -5.26
C LYS A 70 -5.89 0.97 -4.30
N THR A 71 -5.96 0.64 -3.01
CA THR A 71 -5.08 1.22 -1.99
C THR A 71 -3.63 0.83 -2.21
N ILE A 72 -3.36 -0.46 -2.50
CA ILE A 72 -2.01 -0.97 -2.78
C ILE A 72 -1.40 -0.25 -3.99
N LEU A 73 -2.12 -0.23 -5.13
CA LEU A 73 -1.60 0.37 -6.36
C LEU A 73 -1.42 1.89 -6.24
N THR A 74 -2.34 2.58 -5.57
CA THR A 74 -2.23 4.03 -5.33
C THR A 74 -1.03 4.34 -4.43
N THR A 75 -0.82 3.55 -3.37
CA THR A 75 0.32 3.71 -2.44
C THR A 75 1.66 3.50 -3.13
N LEU A 76 1.72 2.63 -4.14
CA LEU A 76 2.94 2.35 -4.90
C LEU A 76 3.12 3.27 -6.13
N THR A 77 2.17 4.15 -6.40
CA THR A 77 2.28 5.08 -7.54
C THR A 77 3.45 6.05 -7.33
N GLY A 78 4.29 6.21 -8.34
CA GLY A 78 5.46 7.11 -8.28
C GLY A 78 6.65 6.56 -7.49
N ILE A 79 6.53 5.37 -6.89
CA ILE A 79 7.65 4.70 -6.21
C ILE A 79 8.55 4.04 -7.25
N ASN A 80 9.84 4.38 -7.25
CA ASN A 80 10.83 3.72 -8.10
C ASN A 80 11.40 2.43 -7.46
N GLU A 81 12.16 1.65 -8.23
CA GLU A 81 12.70 0.36 -7.76
C GLU A 81 13.61 0.47 -6.51
N ALA A 82 14.42 1.53 -6.39
CA ALA A 82 15.29 1.72 -5.23
C ALA A 82 14.47 2.05 -3.97
N GLN A 83 13.48 2.92 -4.10
CA GLN A 83 12.53 3.27 -3.04
C GLN A 83 11.69 2.05 -2.62
N PHE A 84 11.25 1.24 -3.59
CA PHE A 84 10.55 -0.02 -3.32
C PHE A 84 11.40 -0.98 -2.49
N SER A 85 12.71 -1.04 -2.74
CA SER A 85 13.64 -1.85 -1.92
C SER A 85 13.62 -1.45 -0.44
N TRP A 86 13.52 -0.14 -0.15
CA TRP A 86 13.47 0.37 1.21
C TRP A 86 12.14 0.00 1.86
N ILE A 87 11.04 0.05 1.11
CA ILE A 87 9.71 -0.38 1.56
C ILE A 87 9.71 -1.87 1.88
N VAL A 88 10.27 -2.72 1.01
CA VAL A 88 10.38 -4.18 1.24
C VAL A 88 11.17 -4.46 2.52
N LYS A 89 12.32 -3.78 2.71
CA LYS A 89 13.12 -3.90 3.94
C LYS A 89 12.36 -3.42 5.18
N ALA A 90 11.64 -2.31 5.08
CA ALA A 90 10.86 -1.75 6.19
C ALA A 90 9.61 -2.59 6.52
N PHE A 91 9.03 -3.26 5.54
CA PHE A 91 7.90 -4.16 5.72
C PHE A 91 8.31 -5.41 6.51
N GLY A 92 9.45 -6.01 6.16
CA GLY A 92 9.99 -7.20 6.82
C GLY A 92 9.14 -8.45 6.59
N ASN A 93 9.14 -9.36 7.56
CA ASN A 93 8.30 -10.56 7.54
C ASN A 93 7.17 -10.42 8.56
N ARG A 94 5.92 -10.61 8.11
CA ARG A 94 4.71 -10.42 8.94
C ARG A 94 3.79 -11.63 8.85
N TYR A 95 3.09 -11.94 9.94
CA TYR A 95 2.15 -13.06 9.98
C TYR A 95 1.03 -12.86 8.98
N TYR A 96 0.86 -13.82 8.08
CA TYR A 96 -0.18 -13.79 7.06
C TYR A 96 -0.68 -15.19 6.79
N ASN A 97 -2.00 -15.31 6.68
CA ASN A 97 -2.65 -16.55 6.33
C ASN A 97 -2.98 -16.51 4.84
N THR A 98 -2.17 -17.18 4.03
CA THR A 98 -2.36 -17.27 2.57
C THR A 98 -3.61 -18.06 2.20
N LEU A 99 -4.20 -18.84 3.11
CA LEU A 99 -5.43 -19.58 2.84
C LEU A 99 -6.67 -18.70 2.95
N THR A 100 -6.64 -17.71 3.83
CA THR A 100 -7.81 -16.85 4.13
C THR A 100 -7.62 -15.40 3.67
N GLY A 101 -6.43 -15.04 3.18
CA GLY A 101 -6.14 -13.68 2.71
C GLY A 101 -6.19 -12.63 3.82
N ASN A 102 -5.76 -12.99 5.05
CA ASN A 102 -5.82 -12.12 6.21
C ASN A 102 -4.82 -12.53 7.31
N VAL A 103 -4.92 -11.91 8.48
CA VAL A 103 -4.03 -12.18 9.64
C VAL A 103 -4.61 -13.12 10.69
N TYR A 104 -5.80 -13.67 10.45
CA TYR A 104 -6.45 -14.60 11.37
C TYR A 104 -6.01 -16.02 11.06
N PHE A 105 -5.66 -16.77 12.12
CA PHE A 105 -5.26 -18.17 12.04
C PHE A 105 -6.24 -19.00 12.87
N ALA A 106 -6.63 -20.16 12.35
CA ALA A 106 -7.38 -21.14 13.14
C ALA A 106 -6.49 -21.73 14.24
N LEU A 107 -7.11 -22.25 15.31
CA LEU A 107 -6.39 -22.81 16.47
C LEU A 107 -5.43 -23.96 16.12
N TRP A 108 -5.70 -24.70 15.04
CA TRP A 108 -4.86 -25.79 14.55
C TRP A 108 -3.85 -25.35 13.47
N GLN A 109 -3.86 -24.08 13.06
CA GLN A 109 -2.93 -23.56 12.07
C GLN A 109 -1.68 -22.99 12.73
N THR A 110 -0.51 -23.32 12.19
CA THR A 110 0.75 -22.71 12.62
C THR A 110 0.91 -21.34 11.94
N PRO A 111 1.03 -20.22 12.69
CA PRO A 111 1.21 -18.91 12.10
C PRO A 111 2.56 -18.79 11.38
N VAL A 112 2.54 -18.46 10.09
CA VAL A 112 3.75 -18.28 9.28
C VAL A 112 3.92 -16.80 8.93
N LYS A 113 5.16 -16.31 9.00
CA LYS A 113 5.50 -14.96 8.58
C LYS A 113 5.92 -14.96 7.12
N HIS A 114 5.36 -14.04 6.36
CA HIS A 114 5.60 -13.89 4.94
C HIS A 114 6.17 -12.50 4.60
N PRO A 115 7.05 -12.40 3.59
CA PRO A 115 7.57 -11.13 3.09
C PRO A 115 6.54 -10.40 2.23
N LEU A 116 6.75 -9.10 1.99
CA LEU A 116 5.86 -8.24 1.19
C LEU A 116 5.47 -8.85 -0.17
N LYS A 117 6.40 -9.54 -0.82
CA LYS A 117 6.16 -10.23 -2.10
C LYS A 117 4.98 -11.21 -2.05
N VAL A 118 4.92 -12.03 -1.00
CA VAL A 118 3.84 -13.02 -0.85
C VAL A 118 2.53 -12.32 -0.52
N TRP A 119 2.54 -11.33 0.35
CA TRP A 119 1.36 -10.53 0.65
C TRP A 119 0.75 -9.89 -0.61
N LEU A 120 1.58 -9.25 -1.44
CA LEU A 120 1.12 -8.63 -2.68
C LEU A 120 0.59 -9.65 -3.68
N LYS A 121 1.17 -10.85 -3.74
CA LYS A 121 0.71 -11.92 -4.64
C LYS A 121 -0.68 -12.42 -4.27
N GLU A 122 -0.96 -12.55 -2.98
CA GLU A 122 -2.23 -13.09 -2.50
C GLU A 122 -3.36 -12.04 -2.51
N GLU A 123 -3.02 -10.75 -2.43
CA GLU A 123 -4.01 -9.65 -2.37
C GLU A 123 -4.34 -9.05 -3.74
N LEU A 124 -3.49 -9.26 -4.73
CA LEU A 124 -3.65 -8.71 -6.07
C LEU A 124 -4.09 -9.79 -7.07
N SER A 125 -4.74 -9.35 -8.14
CA SER A 125 -4.93 -10.23 -9.29
C SER A 125 -3.58 -10.58 -9.93
N ASP A 126 -3.50 -11.73 -10.60
CA ASP A 126 -2.27 -12.14 -11.32
C ASP A 126 -1.79 -11.03 -12.27
N SER A 127 -2.70 -10.36 -12.99
CA SER A 127 -2.36 -9.26 -13.89
C SER A 127 -1.77 -8.04 -13.18
N ASP A 128 -2.34 -7.63 -12.04
CA ASP A 128 -1.82 -6.48 -11.28
C ASP A 128 -0.46 -6.83 -10.65
N TYR A 129 -0.30 -8.07 -10.17
CA TYR A 129 0.97 -8.54 -9.63
C TYR A 129 2.06 -8.57 -10.70
N GLN A 130 1.78 -9.06 -11.91
CA GLN A 130 2.75 -9.05 -13.00
C GLN A 130 3.11 -7.61 -13.42
N LEU A 131 2.15 -6.69 -13.40
CA LEU A 131 2.42 -5.27 -13.66
C LEU A 131 3.39 -4.69 -12.61
N LEU A 132 3.14 -4.93 -11.33
CA LEU A 132 4.06 -4.51 -10.26
C LEU A 132 5.43 -5.18 -10.41
N LYS A 133 5.47 -6.46 -10.76
CA LYS A 133 6.73 -7.18 -10.98
C LYS A 133 7.52 -6.61 -12.15
N SER A 134 6.85 -6.13 -13.20
CA SER A 134 7.51 -5.41 -14.29
C SER A 134 8.14 -4.10 -13.82
N ASN A 135 7.54 -3.42 -12.84
CA ASN A 135 8.07 -2.17 -12.27
C ASN A 135 9.18 -2.43 -11.23
N TYR A 136 9.13 -3.56 -10.52
CA TYR A 136 10.03 -3.90 -9.42
C TYR A 136 10.63 -5.32 -9.56
N PRO A 137 11.31 -5.64 -10.68
CA PRO A 137 11.69 -7.01 -11.02
C PRO A 137 12.66 -7.65 -10.03
N LYS A 138 13.50 -6.88 -9.34
CA LYS A 138 14.45 -7.42 -8.36
C LYS A 138 13.83 -7.84 -7.03
N TYR A 139 12.61 -7.36 -6.74
CA TYR A 139 12.00 -7.49 -5.41
C TYR A 139 10.67 -8.25 -5.42
N LEU A 140 10.11 -8.57 -6.59
CA LEU A 140 8.83 -9.27 -6.79
C LEU A 140 8.93 -10.55 -7.64
#